data_AF-A0A419RT07-F1
#
_entry.id   AF-A0A419RT07-F1
#
_cell.length_a   1.000
_cell.length_b   1.000
_cell.length_c   1.000
_cell.angle_alpha   90.00
_cell.angle_beta   90.00
_cell.angle_gamma   90.00
#
_symmetry.space_group_name_H-M   'P 1'
#
loop_
_entity.id
_entity.type
_entity.pdbx_description
1 polymer ?
#
loop_
_entity_poly.entity_id
_entity_poly.type
_entity_poly.pdbx_seq_one_letter_code
_entity_poly.pdbx_strand_id
1 'polypeptide(L)'
;MPKRILTGTVTSDKTDKTVTVKVERRVKHPLYGKIIKRSKNYHAHDESNEYTVGDTVRIEETKPISKTKTWQVIDRLVASKGKAVEAELDVKEAQPTGAPEEKKQASKQAAAKKSDDAKADKAEADAE
;
A
#
# COMPACT_ATOMS: atom_id res chain seq x y z
N MET A 1 8.89 13.17 -30.00
CA MET A 1 7.66 12.36 -30.22
C MET A 1 6.92 12.24 -28.90
N PRO A 2 5.57 12.25 -28.88
CA PRO A 2 4.80 12.10 -27.66
C PRO A 2 5.00 10.71 -27.04
N LYS A 3 5.11 10.64 -25.71
CA LYS A 3 5.17 9.36 -24.98
C LYS A 3 3.83 8.64 -25.09
N ARG A 4 3.87 7.33 -25.24
CA ARG A 4 2.65 6.51 -25.31
C ARG A 4 2.12 6.26 -23.90
N ILE A 5 0.82 6.50 -23.74
CA ILE A 5 0.10 6.31 -22.48
C ILE A 5 -0.90 5.16 -22.65
N LEU A 6 -0.93 4.24 -21.70
CA LEU A 6 -1.87 3.13 -21.66
C LEU A 6 -2.64 3.15 -20.34
N THR A 7 -3.85 2.59 -20.35
CA THR A 7 -4.67 2.39 -19.16
C THR A 7 -4.87 0.90 -18.92
N GLY A 8 -4.76 0.47 -17.67
CA GLY A 8 -4.98 -0.93 -17.31
C GLY A 8 -5.25 -1.11 -15.82
N THR A 9 -5.48 -2.36 -15.42
CA THR A 9 -5.76 -2.72 -14.03
C THR A 9 -4.55 -3.39 -13.40
N VAL A 10 -4.23 -3.02 -12.15
CA VAL A 10 -3.15 -3.65 -11.38
C VAL A 10 -3.56 -5.08 -11.02
N THR A 11 -2.76 -6.05 -11.46
CA THR A 11 -2.99 -7.49 -11.21
C THR A 11 -2.13 -8.00 -10.05
N SER A 12 -0.94 -7.43 -9.83
CA SER A 12 -0.05 -7.84 -8.73
C SER A 12 0.86 -6.71 -8.28
N ASP A 13 1.07 -6.63 -6.97
CA ASP A 13 1.96 -5.71 -6.24
C ASP A 13 3.05 -6.47 -5.45
N LYS A 14 3.29 -7.73 -5.77
CA LYS A 14 4.20 -8.63 -5.01
C LYS A 14 5.68 -8.20 -4.99
N THR A 15 6.07 -7.30 -5.88
CA THR A 15 7.46 -6.91 -6.13
C THR A 15 7.69 -5.48 -5.69
N ASP A 16 8.81 -5.23 -5.01
CA ASP A 16 9.14 -3.88 -4.55
C ASP A 16 9.25 -2.88 -5.70
N LYS A 17 8.70 -1.68 -5.47
CA LYS A 17 8.77 -0.51 -6.36
C LYS A 17 8.24 -0.81 -7.77
N THR A 18 7.35 -1.80 -7.88
CA THR A 18 6.93 -2.37 -9.17
C THR A 18 5.53 -2.95 -9.09
N VAL A 19 4.65 -2.51 -9.97
CA VAL A 19 3.32 -3.09 -10.13
C VAL A 19 3.15 -3.72 -11.50
N THR A 20 2.47 -4.87 -11.56
CA THR A 20 2.10 -5.52 -12.82
C THR A 20 0.73 -5.04 -13.25
N VAL A 21 0.68 -4.35 -14.38
CA VAL A 21 -0.53 -3.76 -14.96
C VAL A 21 -0.97 -4.59 -16.17
N LYS A 22 -2.21 -5.07 -16.15
CA LYS A 22 -2.84 -5.74 -17.28
C LYS A 22 -3.56 -4.71 -18.14
N VAL A 23 -3.09 -4.54 -19.37
CA VAL A 23 -3.70 -3.65 -20.37
C VAL A 23 -4.45 -4.50 -21.38
N GLU A 24 -5.73 -4.18 -21.58
CA GLU A 24 -6.58 -4.82 -22.57
C GLU A 24 -6.73 -3.94 -23.81
N ARG A 25 -6.64 -4.55 -25.00
CA ARG A 25 -6.93 -3.88 -26.28
C ARG A 25 -7.85 -4.72 -27.14
N ARG A 26 -8.71 -4.06 -27.89
CA ARG A 26 -9.59 -4.69 -28.88
C ARG A 26 -8.87 -4.68 -30.23
N VAL A 27 -8.76 -5.84 -30.86
CA VAL A 27 -8.06 -6.01 -32.14
C VAL A 27 -8.97 -6.79 -33.08
N LYS A 28 -9.03 -6.38 -34.33
CA LYS A 28 -9.74 -7.13 -35.37
C LYS A 28 -8.89 -8.33 -35.80
N HIS A 29 -9.47 -9.53 -35.80
CA HIS A 29 -8.79 -10.68 -36.37
C HIS A 29 -8.57 -10.45 -37.88
N PRO A 30 -7.36 -10.64 -38.43
CA PRO A 30 -7.03 -10.23 -39.79
C PRO A 30 -7.87 -10.94 -40.86
N LEU A 31 -8.12 -12.24 -40.69
CA LEU A 31 -8.92 -13.04 -41.63
C LEU A 31 -10.44 -12.86 -41.41
N TYR A 32 -10.94 -13.26 -40.24
CA TYR A 32 -12.38 -13.31 -39.95
C TYR A 32 -13.03 -11.97 -39.59
N GLY A 33 -12.26 -10.91 -39.34
CA GLY A 33 -12.82 -9.61 -38.97
C GLY A 33 -13.52 -9.52 -37.60
N LYS A 34 -13.57 -10.62 -36.82
CA LYS A 34 -14.12 -10.63 -35.47
C LYS A 34 -13.25 -9.77 -34.54
N ILE A 35 -13.88 -8.92 -33.74
CA ILE A 35 -13.19 -8.11 -32.73
C ILE A 35 -12.88 -8.98 -31.52
N ILE A 36 -11.60 -9.23 -31.28
CA ILE A 36 -11.11 -10.02 -30.15
C ILE A 36 -10.43 -9.12 -29.11
N LYS A 37 -10.51 -9.51 -27.84
CA LYS A 37 -9.76 -8.86 -26.76
C LYS A 37 -8.38 -9.52 -26.64
N ARG A 38 -7.32 -8.72 -26.64
CA ARG A 38 -5.95 -9.17 -26.31
C ARG A 38 -5.48 -8.42 -25.08
N SER A 39 -4.87 -9.13 -24.14
CA SER A 39 -4.27 -8.54 -22.95
C SER A 39 -2.74 -8.71 -22.99
N LYS A 40 -2.03 -7.76 -22.38
CA LYS A 40 -0.60 -7.84 -22.10
C LYS A 40 -0.34 -7.27 -20.72
N ASN A 41 0.56 -7.92 -19.98
CA ASN A 41 1.03 -7.47 -18.69
C ASN A 41 2.27 -6.58 -18.87
N TYR A 42 2.32 -5.47 -18.15
CA TYR A 42 3.42 -4.52 -18.15
C TYR A 42 3.91 -4.32 -16.71
N HIS A 43 5.23 -4.25 -16.54
CA HIS A 43 5.82 -3.90 -15.26
C HIS A 43 6.03 -2.39 -15.21
N ALA A 44 5.24 -1.74 -14.37
CA ALA A 44 5.30 -0.31 -14.17
C ALA A 44 6.06 0.00 -12.88
N HIS A 45 6.86 1.06 -12.91
CA HIS A 45 7.57 1.57 -11.76
C HIS A 45 6.69 2.51 -10.95
N ASP A 46 6.69 2.26 -9.65
CA ASP A 46 6.16 3.11 -8.60
C ASP A 46 7.24 3.18 -7.52
N GLU A 47 7.56 4.37 -7.01
CA GLU A 47 8.59 4.54 -5.98
C GLU A 47 8.02 4.37 -4.57
N SER A 48 6.77 4.78 -4.37
CA SER A 48 6.11 4.85 -3.07
C SER A 48 5.31 3.60 -2.71
N ASN A 49 5.18 2.63 -3.63
CA ASN A 49 4.32 1.44 -3.46
C ASN A 49 2.88 1.80 -3.06
N GLU A 50 2.34 2.89 -3.61
CA GLU A 50 1.02 3.41 -3.26
C GLU A 50 -0.11 2.63 -3.94
N TYR A 51 0.16 2.01 -5.10
CA TYR A 51 -0.85 1.34 -5.90
C TYR A 51 -1.09 -0.10 -5.45
N THR A 52 -2.37 -0.43 -5.28
CA THR A 52 -2.83 -1.72 -4.78
C THR A 52 -3.46 -2.55 -5.90
N VAL A 53 -3.58 -3.85 -5.67
CA VAL A 53 -4.26 -4.76 -6.61
C VAL A 53 -5.71 -4.33 -6.82
N GLY A 54 -6.14 -4.29 -8.08
CA GLY A 54 -7.50 -3.87 -8.47
C GLY A 54 -7.63 -2.38 -8.81
N ASP A 55 -6.61 -1.56 -8.58
CA ASP A 55 -6.60 -0.17 -9.01
C ASP A 55 -6.56 -0.08 -10.54
N THR A 56 -7.30 0.88 -11.11
CA THR A 56 -7.17 1.24 -12.53
C THR A 56 -6.20 2.40 -12.65
N VAL A 57 -5.10 2.18 -13.37
CA VAL A 57 -3.97 3.10 -13.45
C VAL A 57 -3.65 3.48 -14.89
N ARG A 58 -3.08 4.67 -15.05
CA ARG A 58 -2.51 5.17 -16.29
C ARG A 58 -1.00 5.03 -16.24
N ILE A 59 -0.40 4.40 -17.25
CA ILE A 59 1.04 4.16 -17.37
C ILE A 59 1.63 4.85 -18.60
N GLU A 60 2.86 5.37 -18.49
CA GLU A 60 3.64 5.91 -19.61
C GLU A 60 4.87 5.07 -19.95
N GLU A 61 5.27 5.12 -21.22
CA GLU A 61 6.59 4.64 -21.65
C GLU A 61 7.70 5.54 -21.10
N THR A 62 8.72 4.94 -20.50
CA THR A 62 9.88 5.63 -19.94
C THR A 62 11.18 4.93 -20.37
N LYS A 63 12.33 5.48 -19.97
CA LYS A 63 13.61 4.81 -20.14
C LYS A 63 13.59 3.46 -19.42
N PRO A 64 14.28 2.42 -19.93
CA PRO A 64 14.38 1.15 -19.21
C PRO A 64 14.97 1.36 -17.81
N ILE A 65 14.20 1.00 -16.79
CA ILE A 65 14.64 1.04 -15.38
C ILE A 65 15.23 -0.31 -15.00
N SER A 66 14.72 -1.38 -15.61
CA SER A 66 15.27 -2.74 -15.50
C SER A 66 15.08 -3.48 -16.82
N LYS A 67 15.46 -4.77 -16.84
CA LYS A 67 15.26 -5.67 -18.00
C LYS A 67 13.82 -5.70 -18.51
N THR A 68 12.83 -5.61 -17.61
CA THR A 68 11.41 -5.72 -17.97
C THR A 68 10.60 -4.47 -17.60
N LYS A 69 11.08 -3.64 -16.68
CA LYS A 69 10.42 -2.40 -16.24
C LYS A 69 10.77 -1.26 -17.17
N THR A 70 9.88 -0.99 -18.12
CA THR A 70 9.99 0.11 -19.09
C THR A 70 8.82 1.10 -19.02
N TRP A 71 7.95 0.95 -18.02
CA TRP A 71 6.75 1.75 -17.82
C TRP A 71 6.79 2.45 -16.46
N GLN A 72 6.17 3.62 -16.36
CA GLN A 72 5.99 4.38 -15.12
C GLN A 72 4.51 4.63 -14.88
N VAL A 73 4.06 4.56 -13.63
CA VAL A 73 2.67 4.92 -13.28
C VAL A 73 2.56 6.43 -13.16
N ILE A 74 1.56 7.03 -13.80
CA ILE A 74 1.32 8.49 -13.80
C ILE A 74 0.17 8.84 -12.86
N ASP A 75 -0.95 8.12 -13.01
CA ASP A 75 -2.22 8.55 -12.43
C ASP A 75 -3.09 7.34 -12.02
N ARG A 76 -3.83 7.52 -10.93
CA ARG A 76 -4.84 6.58 -10.43
C ARG A 76 -6.21 7.05 -10.91
N LEU A 77 -6.82 6.28 -11.80
CA LEU A 77 -8.14 6.62 -12.36
C LEU A 77 -9.28 6.14 -11.46
N VAL A 78 -9.18 4.93 -10.93
CA VAL A 78 -10.21 4.32 -10.07
C VAL A 78 -9.51 3.52 -8.98
N ALA A 79 -9.83 3.82 -7.73
CA ALA A 79 -9.38 3.05 -6.59
C ALA A 79 -10.14 1.72 -6.49
N SER A 80 -9.44 0.67 -6.08
CA SER A 80 -10.03 -0.60 -5.71
C SER A 80 -11.04 -0.38 -4.59
N LYS A 81 -12.21 -1.02 -4.69
CA LYS A 81 -13.20 -1.04 -3.60
C LYS A 81 -12.63 -1.92 -2.49
N GLY A 82 -11.85 -1.34 -1.59
CA GLY A 82 -11.13 -2.12 -0.59
C GLY A 82 -10.13 -1.36 0.28
N LYS A 83 -10.44 -0.11 0.64
CA LYS A 83 -9.92 0.49 1.88
C LYS A 83 -11.00 1.40 2.42
N ALA A 84 -11.84 0.86 3.31
CA ALA A 84 -12.57 1.70 4.25
C ALA A 84 -11.49 2.38 5.08
N VAL A 85 -11.18 3.63 4.73
CA VAL A 85 -10.47 4.49 5.65
C VAL A 85 -11.48 4.79 6.73
N GLU A 86 -11.30 4.15 7.89
CA GLU A 86 -11.82 4.66 9.14
C GLU A 86 -11.23 6.06 9.30
N ALA A 87 -11.99 7.05 8.82
CA ALA A 87 -11.82 8.41 9.27
C ALA A 87 -12.35 8.43 10.70
N GLU A 88 -11.45 8.25 11.68
CA GLU A 88 -11.68 8.81 13.00
C GLU A 88 -11.76 10.33 12.84
N LEU A 89 -12.98 10.82 12.61
CA LEU A 89 -13.37 12.17 12.91
C LEU A 89 -13.48 12.26 14.43
N ASP A 90 -12.37 12.50 15.10
CA ASP A 90 -12.38 13.02 16.47
C ASP A 90 -12.81 14.50 16.38
N VAL A 91 -14.11 14.71 16.21
CA VAL A 91 -14.76 15.98 16.49
C VAL A 91 -14.67 16.15 18.00
N LYS A 92 -13.61 16.82 18.45
CA LYS A 92 -13.56 17.41 19.79
C LYS A 92 -14.70 18.40 19.91
N GLU A 93 -15.81 17.89 20.41
CA GLU A 93 -17.00 18.63 20.80
C GLU A 93 -16.57 19.66 21.86
N ALA A 94 -16.58 20.92 21.45
CA ALA A 94 -16.39 22.04 22.35
C ALA A 94 -17.65 22.20 23.21
N GLN A 95 -17.58 21.79 24.47
CA GLN A 95 -18.51 22.28 25.49
C GLN A 95 -17.95 23.58 26.10
N PRO A 96 -18.65 24.72 26.01
CA PRO A 96 -18.36 25.88 26.83
C PRO A 96 -19.16 25.79 28.12
N THR A 97 -18.50 25.50 29.24
CA THR A 97 -19.03 25.84 30.57
C THR A 97 -17.93 26.49 31.39
N GLY A 98 -18.23 27.68 31.90
CA GLY A 98 -17.27 28.54 32.58
C GLY A 98 -17.08 28.22 34.05
N ALA A 99 -15.81 28.38 34.46
CA ALA A 99 -15.35 29.03 35.69
C ALA A 99 -15.50 28.26 37.05
N PRO A 100 -14.80 28.69 38.13
CA PRO A 100 -13.48 28.15 38.51
C PRO A 100 -13.36 27.80 40.01
N GLU A 101 -12.47 26.89 40.42
CA GLU A 101 -11.83 26.97 41.75
C GLU A 101 -10.60 26.06 41.91
N GLU A 102 -9.56 26.63 42.53
CA GLU A 102 -8.27 26.01 42.86
C GLU A 102 -8.37 24.93 43.94
N LYS A 103 -7.53 23.88 43.84
CA LYS A 103 -6.69 23.39 44.97
C LYS A 103 -5.62 22.39 44.49
N LYS A 104 -4.40 22.92 44.41
CA LYS A 104 -3.12 22.39 44.95
C LYS A 104 -3.19 20.98 45.59
N GLN A 105 -2.38 20.03 45.10
CA GLN A 105 -1.24 19.48 45.85
C GLN A 105 -0.49 18.39 45.07
N ALA A 106 0.84 18.50 45.16
CA ALA A 106 1.82 17.57 44.64
C ALA A 106 1.95 16.33 45.55
N SER A 107 2.26 15.18 44.95
CA SER A 107 3.04 14.13 45.62
C SER A 107 3.93 13.41 44.62
N LYS A 108 5.21 13.80 44.61
CA LYS A 108 6.32 12.88 44.36
C LYS A 108 6.34 11.88 45.50
N GLN A 109 6.45 10.59 45.20
CA GLN A 109 7.25 9.67 46.00
C GLN A 109 7.91 8.65 45.08
N ALA A 110 9.24 8.78 45.01
CA ALA A 110 10.13 7.71 44.63
C ALA A 110 10.33 6.79 45.85
N ALA A 111 10.50 5.48 45.60
CA ALA A 111 11.64 4.67 46.06
C ALA A 111 11.27 3.19 46.27
N ALA A 112 11.95 2.37 45.45
CA ALA A 112 12.78 1.24 45.88
C ALA A 112 12.15 -0.12 46.25
N LYS A 113 12.58 -1.13 45.48
CA LYS A 113 13.49 -2.23 45.86
C LYS A 113 12.90 -3.65 45.73
N LYS A 114 13.59 -4.47 44.89
CA LYS A 114 13.94 -5.93 44.96
C LYS A 114 12.85 -6.90 45.46
N SER A 115 12.67 -8.13 45.01
CA SER A 115 13.36 -9.15 44.20
C SER A 115 12.23 -10.15 43.81
N ASP A 116 12.34 -11.02 42.81
CA ASP A 116 12.90 -12.35 43.03
C ASP A 116 13.07 -13.10 41.70
N ASP A 117 14.18 -13.84 41.67
CA ASP A 117 14.55 -14.93 40.77
C ASP A 117 13.47 -16.03 40.72
N ALA A 118 13.22 -16.59 39.53
CA ALA A 118 12.88 -18.01 39.41
C ALA A 118 13.39 -18.56 38.07
N LYS A 119 14.40 -19.40 38.20
CA LYS A 119 15.10 -20.20 37.21
C LYS A 119 14.52 -21.62 37.19
N ALA A 120 14.44 -22.23 35.99
CA ALA A 120 14.48 -23.66 35.63
C ALA A 120 13.47 -23.93 34.48
N ASP A 121 13.74 -24.71 33.44
CA ASP A 121 14.68 -25.84 33.37
C ASP A 121 15.16 -26.10 31.91
N LYS A 122 16.32 -26.75 31.85
CA LYS A 122 17.10 -27.16 30.69
C LYS A 122 16.71 -28.60 30.31
N ALA A 123 16.43 -28.89 29.05
CA ALA A 123 16.55 -30.25 28.51
C ALA A 123 17.18 -30.23 27.12
N GLU A 124 18.33 -30.89 27.05
CA GLU A 124 19.25 -31.12 25.94
C GLU A 124 19.14 -32.62 25.61
N ALA A 125 19.00 -33.00 24.33
CA ALA A 125 19.31 -34.34 23.86
C ALA A 125 19.60 -34.31 22.35
N ASP A 126 20.88 -34.51 22.06
CA ASP A 126 21.58 -34.69 20.79
C ASP A 126 21.50 -36.17 20.35
N ALA A 127 21.43 -36.47 19.04
CA ALA A 127 21.96 -37.71 18.44
C ALA A 127 21.84 -37.70 16.89
N GLU A 128 23.00 -37.54 16.26
CA GLU A 128 23.52 -38.14 15.00
C GLU A 128 22.71 -38.10 13.68
#